data_AF-A0A9D0Y2C7-F1
#
_entry.id   AF-A0A9D0Y2C7-F1
#
_cell.length_a   1.000
_cell.length_b   1.000
_cell.length_c   1.000
_cell.angle_alpha   90.00
_cell.angle_beta   90.00
_cell.angle_gamma   90.00
#
_symmetry.space_group_name_H-M   'P 1'
#
loop_
_entity.id
_entity.type
_entity.pdbx_description
1 polymer ?
#
loop_
_entity_poly.entity_id
_entity_poly.type
_entity_poly.pdbx_seq_one_letter_code
_entity_poly.pdbx_strand_id
1 'polypeptide(L)'
;MDSEKNKEVNYLSSDINESKRLFKQQLPFKTSFDVIGRDLVIGDKEAYLIFIDGFAKDDIMLFILETLQKIKNESIKYDTIITLIREKIGYIEVESFNDIEQAKSMLLAGAVVLVIDGESKGIIIDAREYPARSPQEPDLEKVTRGSRDGLVETVIFNTALIRRRLRDPNLIFEITNVGKRSKTDVVISYIKGIADDKLISEVKDKIDKIDAGALVMGEKSLDELLIKKHWYNPLPQVKFTERPDVVAAHLMEGHIAIIVDTSPSVMILPVTMFHFTQHAEDYYQNISVGTYLRWV
;
A
#
# COMPACT_ATOMS: atom_id res chain seq x y z
N MET A 1 -13.32 12.64 -32.03
CA MET A 1 -12.40 13.79 -32.23
C MET A 1 -12.65 14.74 -31.08
N ASP A 2 -11.95 14.53 -29.97
CA ASP A 2 -11.72 15.48 -28.86
C ASP A 2 -11.02 14.74 -27.70
N SER A 3 -9.88 14.09 -28.01
CA SER A 3 -9.04 13.41 -27.01
C SER A 3 -7.58 13.88 -27.07
N GLU A 4 -7.35 15.11 -27.54
CA GLU A 4 -6.02 15.74 -27.64
C GLU A 4 -5.87 16.99 -26.75
N LYS A 5 -6.67 17.14 -25.69
CA LYS A 5 -6.51 18.26 -24.75
C LYS A 5 -5.87 17.80 -23.45
N ASN A 6 -4.65 18.30 -23.23
CA ASN A 6 -3.78 18.22 -22.04
C ASN A 6 -3.03 16.89 -21.81
N LYS A 7 -2.00 16.62 -22.63
CA LYS A 7 -0.81 15.91 -22.11
C LYS A 7 0.02 16.92 -21.33
N GLU A 8 -0.16 16.97 -20.01
CA GLU A 8 0.86 17.54 -19.14
C GLU A 8 2.21 16.85 -19.45
N VAL A 9 3.29 17.62 -19.43
CA VAL A 9 4.62 17.12 -19.75
C VAL A 9 5.05 16.14 -18.65
N ASN A 10 4.83 14.84 -18.85
CA ASN A 10 5.14 13.76 -17.90
C ASN A 10 6.61 13.32 -17.91
N TYR A 11 7.53 14.19 -18.34
CA TYR A 11 8.95 13.88 -18.34
C TYR A 11 9.62 14.36 -17.05
N LEU A 12 10.62 13.60 -16.60
CA LEU A 12 11.42 13.95 -15.44
C LEU A 12 12.17 15.26 -15.69
N SER A 13 12.04 16.20 -14.75
CA SER A 13 12.79 17.45 -14.77
C SER A 13 14.20 17.24 -14.22
N SER A 14 15.16 17.99 -14.77
CA SER A 14 16.53 18.03 -14.23
C SER A 14 16.60 18.72 -12.87
N ASP A 15 15.61 19.55 -12.50
CA ASP A 15 15.50 20.09 -11.14
C ASP A 15 14.82 19.05 -10.24
N ILE A 16 15.55 18.58 -9.24
CA ILE A 16 15.04 17.59 -8.30
C ILE A 16 13.80 18.06 -7.54
N ASN A 17 13.66 19.36 -7.26
CA ASN A 17 12.51 19.88 -6.53
C ASN A 17 11.24 19.83 -7.37
N GLU A 18 11.35 20.09 -8.67
CA GLU A 18 10.25 19.92 -9.62
C GLU A 18 9.85 18.45 -9.73
N SER A 19 10.83 17.55 -9.87
CA SER A 19 10.59 16.10 -9.91
C SER A 19 9.93 15.59 -8.62
N LYS A 20 10.41 16.03 -7.44
CA LYS A 20 9.79 15.73 -6.13
C LYS A 20 8.34 16.23 -6.09
N ARG A 21 8.05 17.42 -6.63
CA ARG A 21 6.70 17.98 -6.67
C ARG A 21 5.76 17.13 -7.54
N LEU A 22 6.22 16.67 -8.70
CA LEU A 22 5.44 15.82 -9.60
C LEU A 22 5.07 14.49 -8.93
N PHE A 23 6.03 13.80 -8.32
CA PHE A 23 5.73 12.58 -7.55
C PHE A 23 4.78 12.86 -6.38
N LYS A 24 4.97 13.96 -5.64
CA LYS A 24 4.10 14.36 -4.52
C LYS A 24 2.66 14.69 -4.92
N GLN A 25 2.43 15.05 -6.18
CA GLN A 25 1.07 15.29 -6.70
C GLN A 25 0.37 13.99 -7.13
N GLN A 26 1.14 13.01 -7.61
CA GLN A 26 0.59 11.76 -8.16
C GLN A 26 0.52 10.61 -7.16
N LEU A 27 1.23 10.71 -6.03
CA LEU A 27 1.32 9.67 -5.01
C LEU A 27 0.97 10.24 -3.62
N PRO A 28 0.42 9.42 -2.73
CA PRO A 28 -0.13 9.87 -1.46
C PRO A 28 0.93 10.00 -0.37
N PHE A 29 2.03 10.72 -0.64
CA PHE A 29 3.09 10.94 0.35
C PHE A 29 2.53 11.55 1.64
N LYS A 30 3.05 11.08 2.79
CA LYS A 30 2.63 11.46 4.15
C LYS A 30 1.18 11.09 4.53
N THR A 31 0.30 10.87 3.56
CA THR A 31 -1.07 10.43 3.80
C THR A 31 -1.08 8.92 3.95
N SER A 32 -0.48 8.20 2.99
CA SER A 32 -0.25 6.77 3.06
C SER A 32 1.11 6.50 3.69
N PHE A 33 1.16 5.77 4.81
CA PHE A 33 2.42 5.56 5.54
C PHE A 33 3.41 4.67 4.78
N ASP A 34 2.91 3.78 3.91
CA ASP A 34 3.71 2.84 3.13
C ASP A 34 4.42 3.50 1.94
N VAL A 35 4.06 4.72 1.54
CA VAL A 35 4.76 5.44 0.45
C VAL A 35 5.90 6.27 1.05
N ILE A 36 7.12 5.76 0.93
CA ILE A 36 8.31 6.38 1.52
C ILE A 36 9.06 7.18 0.45
N GLY A 37 9.39 8.41 0.81
CA GLY A 37 10.32 9.28 0.09
C GLY A 37 11.47 9.67 1.00
N ARG A 38 12.71 9.52 0.51
CA ARG A 38 13.92 9.79 1.29
C ARG A 38 14.90 10.64 0.50
N ASP A 39 15.29 11.77 1.08
CA ASP A 39 16.38 12.61 0.57
C ASP A 39 17.74 11.93 0.82
N LEU A 40 18.60 11.97 -0.20
CA LEU A 40 19.94 11.40 -0.21
C LEU A 40 20.91 12.40 -0.86
N VAL A 41 22.21 12.14 -0.68
CA VAL A 41 23.27 12.83 -1.42
C VAL A 41 24.15 11.77 -2.05
N ILE A 42 24.42 11.90 -3.36
CA ILE A 42 25.25 10.99 -4.14
C ILE A 42 26.38 11.82 -4.75
N GLY A 43 27.60 11.66 -4.24
CA GLY A 43 28.67 12.62 -4.52
C GLY A 43 28.31 13.99 -3.93
N ASP A 44 28.11 14.98 -4.80
CA ASP A 44 27.71 16.36 -4.50
C ASP A 44 26.29 16.67 -4.97
N LYS A 45 25.61 15.71 -5.58
CA LYS A 45 24.26 15.89 -6.10
C LYS A 45 23.24 15.48 -5.06
N GLU A 46 22.21 16.32 -4.90
CA GLU A 46 21.01 15.90 -4.20
C GLU A 46 20.35 14.74 -4.96
N ALA A 47 19.78 13.80 -4.22
CA ALA A 47 19.04 12.69 -4.77
C ALA A 47 17.79 12.41 -3.93
N TYR A 48 16.81 11.75 -4.54
CA TYR A 48 15.55 11.42 -3.90
C TYR A 48 15.15 10.01 -4.26
N LEU A 49 15.01 9.18 -3.23
CA LEU A 49 14.61 7.80 -3.33
C LEU A 49 13.13 7.68 -2.99
N ILE A 50 12.38 6.90 -3.78
CA ILE A 50 10.96 6.64 -3.58
C ILE A 50 10.73 5.14 -3.68
N PHE A 51 10.02 4.58 -2.72
CA PHE A 51 9.63 3.17 -2.72
C PHE A 51 8.36 2.95 -1.90
N ILE A 52 7.76 1.77 -2.07
CA ILE A 52 6.65 1.32 -1.22
C ILE A 52 7.23 0.39 -0.15
N ASP A 53 6.96 0.71 1.11
CA ASP A 53 7.35 -0.08 2.26
C ASP A 53 6.67 -1.46 2.23
N GLY A 54 7.40 -2.49 2.64
CA GLY A 54 6.97 -3.89 2.58
C GLY A 54 7.15 -4.59 1.23
N PHE A 55 7.53 -3.89 0.15
CA PHE A 55 7.96 -4.52 -1.13
C PHE A 55 9.46 -4.54 -1.33
N ALA A 56 10.18 -3.61 -0.73
CA ALA A 56 11.63 -3.52 -0.85
C ALA A 56 12.29 -4.35 0.25
N LYS A 57 13.21 -5.24 -0.13
CA LYS A 57 13.91 -6.10 0.85
C LYS A 57 14.91 -5.29 1.67
N ASP A 58 14.79 -5.31 2.99
CA ASP A 58 15.58 -4.47 3.92
C ASP A 58 17.10 -4.58 3.68
N ASP A 59 17.63 -5.81 3.55
CA ASP A 59 19.07 -6.03 3.33
C ASP A 59 19.55 -5.47 1.99
N ILE A 60 18.74 -5.62 0.92
CA ILE A 60 19.05 -5.09 -0.41
C ILE A 60 19.00 -3.57 -0.38
N MET A 61 17.99 -3.00 0.27
CA MET A 61 17.85 -1.56 0.42
C MET A 61 18.98 -0.95 1.22
N LEU A 62 19.38 -1.57 2.33
CA LEU A 62 20.52 -1.15 3.12
C LEU A 62 21.81 -1.16 2.28
N PHE A 63 22.05 -2.24 1.53
CA PHE A 63 23.22 -2.34 0.67
C PHE A 63 23.23 -1.26 -0.44
N ILE A 64 22.10 -1.03 -1.10
CA ILE A 64 21.96 0.02 -2.14
C ILE A 64 22.22 1.39 -1.51
N LEU A 65 21.58 1.70 -0.39
CA LEU A 65 21.73 2.98 0.30
C LEU A 65 23.16 3.24 0.75
N GLU A 66 23.80 2.26 1.39
CA GLU A 66 25.20 2.36 1.78
C GLU A 66 26.12 2.59 0.59
N THR A 67 25.86 1.88 -0.52
CA THR A 67 26.64 2.02 -1.75
C THR A 67 26.50 3.42 -2.31
N LEU A 68 25.27 3.93 -2.45
CA LEU A 68 24.99 5.27 -2.97
C LEU A 68 25.60 6.37 -2.10
N GLN A 69 25.50 6.25 -0.76
CA GLN A 69 26.01 7.25 0.18
C GLN A 69 27.55 7.28 0.27
N LYS A 70 28.24 6.20 -0.09
CA LYS A 70 29.71 6.14 -0.11
C LYS A 70 30.32 6.69 -1.41
N ILE A 71 29.50 7.02 -2.42
CA ILE A 71 29.99 7.55 -3.70
C ILE A 71 30.56 8.96 -3.50
N LYS A 72 31.81 9.14 -3.91
CA LYS A 72 32.48 10.45 -3.99
C LYS A 72 32.37 11.02 -5.40
N ASN A 73 32.44 12.34 -5.54
CA ASN A 73 32.32 13.04 -6.82
C ASN A 73 33.34 12.54 -7.85
N GLU A 74 34.58 12.26 -7.42
CA GLU A 74 35.64 11.82 -8.34
C GLU A 74 35.32 10.47 -9.01
N SER A 75 34.39 9.71 -8.44
CA SER A 75 33.95 8.41 -8.96
C SER A 75 32.82 8.53 -9.98
N ILE A 76 32.24 9.71 -10.19
CA ILE A 76 31.15 9.96 -11.13
C ILE A 76 31.77 10.46 -12.44
N LYS A 77 31.60 9.70 -13.53
CA LYS A 77 32.06 10.12 -14.87
C LYS A 77 31.10 11.14 -15.48
N TYR A 78 31.35 11.60 -16.71
CA TYR A 78 30.52 12.58 -17.42
C TYR A 78 29.02 12.22 -17.47
N ASP A 79 28.67 10.93 -17.46
CA ASP A 79 27.29 10.46 -17.38
C ASP A 79 27.03 9.79 -16.02
N THR A 80 26.31 10.50 -15.15
CA THR A 80 26.01 10.04 -13.78
C THR A 80 25.16 8.78 -13.80
N ILE A 81 24.12 8.76 -14.64
CA ILE A 81 23.14 7.67 -14.70
C ILE A 81 23.82 6.38 -15.18
N ILE A 82 24.60 6.46 -16.27
CA ILE A 82 25.35 5.30 -16.78
C ILE A 82 26.36 4.81 -15.74
N THR A 83 27.08 5.72 -15.08
CA THR A 83 28.05 5.35 -14.05
C THR A 83 27.38 4.60 -12.90
N LEU A 84 26.23 5.09 -12.43
CA LEU A 84 25.48 4.45 -11.36
C LEU A 84 24.96 3.08 -11.76
N ILE A 85 24.30 2.96 -12.91
CA ILE A 85 23.71 1.70 -13.38
C ILE A 85 24.79 0.65 -13.67
N ARG A 86 25.90 1.03 -14.30
CA ARG A 86 26.91 0.05 -14.78
C ARG A 86 28.02 -0.25 -13.79
N GLU A 87 28.34 0.67 -12.88
CA GLU A 87 29.56 0.56 -12.06
C GLU A 87 29.30 0.60 -10.55
N LYS A 88 28.17 1.16 -10.10
CA LYS A 88 27.93 1.39 -8.65
C LYS A 88 26.78 0.56 -8.10
N ILE A 89 25.63 0.52 -8.77
CA ILE A 89 24.46 -0.23 -8.30
C ILE A 89 24.65 -1.71 -8.65
N GLY A 90 25.09 -2.50 -7.67
CA GLY A 90 25.30 -3.95 -7.82
C GLY A 90 24.02 -4.77 -7.78
N TYR A 91 23.04 -4.45 -8.63
CA TYR A 91 21.76 -5.17 -8.71
C TYR A 91 21.44 -5.58 -10.15
N ILE A 92 20.74 -6.72 -10.34
CA ILE A 92 20.56 -7.34 -11.66
C ILE A 92 19.61 -6.53 -12.54
N GLU A 93 18.46 -6.14 -11.98
CA GLU A 93 17.41 -5.46 -12.73
C GLU A 93 17.42 -3.97 -12.38
N VAL A 94 18.15 -3.20 -13.20
CA VAL A 94 18.30 -1.76 -13.08
C VAL A 94 18.14 -1.12 -14.45
N GLU A 95 17.26 -0.13 -14.56
CA GLU A 95 17.01 0.60 -15.80
C GLU A 95 16.93 2.10 -15.57
N SER A 96 17.21 2.89 -16.62
CA SER A 96 16.98 4.34 -16.59
C SER A 96 15.58 4.66 -17.10
N PHE A 97 14.91 5.65 -16.52
CA PHE A 97 13.64 6.16 -17.01
C PHE A 97 13.70 7.68 -17.22
N ASN A 98 12.81 8.19 -18.05
CA ASN A 98 12.54 9.62 -18.20
C ASN A 98 11.04 9.93 -18.12
N ASP A 99 10.16 8.95 -18.29
CA ASP A 99 8.72 9.09 -18.16
C ASP A 99 8.28 8.81 -16.71
N ILE A 100 7.62 9.78 -16.11
CA ILE A 100 7.13 9.71 -14.73
C ILE A 100 6.00 8.66 -14.61
N GLU A 101 5.19 8.46 -15.64
CA GLU A 101 4.12 7.46 -15.62
C GLU A 101 4.68 6.03 -15.61
N GLN A 102 5.78 5.80 -16.34
CA GLN A 102 6.53 4.55 -16.27
C GLN A 102 7.06 4.33 -14.85
N ALA A 103 7.71 5.35 -14.27
CA ALA A 103 8.25 5.27 -12.92
C ALA A 103 7.16 5.01 -11.87
N LYS A 104 6.01 5.70 -11.96
CA LYS A 104 4.86 5.49 -11.08
C LYS A 104 4.32 4.07 -11.19
N SER A 105 4.17 3.55 -12.41
CA SER A 105 3.67 2.19 -12.63
C SER A 105 4.61 1.14 -12.02
N MET A 106 5.93 1.33 -12.18
CA MET A 106 6.95 0.45 -11.60
C MET A 106 7.00 0.58 -10.07
N LEU A 107 6.89 1.80 -9.54
CA LEU A 107 6.83 2.07 -8.10
C LEU A 107 5.62 1.39 -7.44
N LEU A 108 4.43 1.51 -8.04
CA LEU A 108 3.21 0.86 -7.54
C LEU A 108 3.27 -0.66 -7.65
N ALA A 109 4.10 -1.19 -8.56
CA ALA A 109 4.42 -2.61 -8.60
C ALA A 109 5.46 -3.02 -7.54
N GLY A 110 6.14 -2.06 -6.90
CA GLY A 110 7.08 -2.24 -5.79
C GLY A 110 8.54 -1.94 -6.11
N ALA A 111 8.86 -1.48 -7.32
CA ALA A 111 10.22 -1.10 -7.67
C ALA A 111 10.64 0.16 -6.90
N VAL A 112 11.94 0.37 -6.79
CA VAL A 112 12.53 1.54 -6.14
C VAL A 112 12.90 2.56 -7.22
N VAL A 113 12.50 3.81 -7.03
CA VAL A 113 12.76 4.92 -7.95
C VAL A 113 13.78 5.86 -7.32
N LEU A 114 14.86 6.16 -8.05
CA LEU A 114 15.89 7.11 -7.67
C LEU A 114 15.93 8.27 -8.68
N VAL A 115 15.78 9.49 -8.18
CA VAL A 115 15.92 10.74 -8.94
C VAL A 115 17.16 11.46 -8.45
N ILE A 116 17.90 12.09 -9.36
CA ILE A 116 19.17 12.76 -9.07
C ILE A 116 19.13 14.17 -9.65
N ASP A 117 19.56 15.15 -8.88
CA ASP A 117 19.58 16.54 -9.31
C ASP A 117 20.54 16.77 -10.48
N GLY A 118 20.12 17.61 -11.43
CA GLY A 118 20.83 17.89 -12.67
C GLY A 118 20.69 16.82 -13.76
N GLU A 119 19.99 15.72 -13.51
CA GLU A 119 19.80 14.63 -14.49
C GLU A 119 18.36 14.61 -15.03
N SER A 120 18.20 14.57 -16.36
CA SER A 120 16.88 14.45 -17.01
C SER A 120 16.36 13.01 -17.08
N LYS A 121 17.03 12.09 -16.39
CA LYS A 121 16.71 10.67 -16.27
C LYS A 121 16.87 10.24 -14.82
N GLY A 122 16.03 9.31 -14.39
CA GLY A 122 16.16 8.64 -13.10
C GLY A 122 16.52 7.17 -13.28
N ILE A 123 16.62 6.45 -12.17
CA ILE A 123 16.94 5.03 -12.12
C ILE A 123 15.79 4.28 -11.45
N ILE A 124 15.36 3.18 -12.06
CA ILE A 124 14.46 2.19 -11.44
C ILE A 124 15.32 0.98 -11.06
N ILE A 125 15.18 0.55 -9.80
CA ILE A 125 15.83 -0.65 -9.28
C ILE A 125 14.71 -1.63 -8.90
N ASP A 126 14.67 -2.77 -9.58
CA ASP A 126 13.62 -3.78 -9.36
C ASP A 126 13.97 -4.72 -8.18
N ALA A 127 14.10 -4.13 -6.99
CA ALA A 127 14.43 -4.84 -5.75
C ALA A 127 13.19 -5.46 -5.07
N ARG A 128 12.16 -5.81 -5.85
CA ARG A 128 10.88 -6.28 -5.33
C ARG A 128 11.00 -7.68 -4.75
N GLU A 129 10.64 -7.80 -3.49
CA GLU A 129 10.31 -9.09 -2.90
C GLU A 129 8.87 -9.02 -2.43
N TYR A 130 8.03 -9.89 -2.98
CA TYR A 130 6.72 -10.06 -2.40
C TYR A 130 6.85 -10.92 -1.15
N PRO A 131 6.23 -10.54 -0.02
CA PRO A 131 6.24 -11.36 1.18
C PRO A 131 5.72 -12.75 0.82
N ALA A 132 6.66 -13.70 0.77
CA ALA A 132 6.42 -15.10 0.43
C ALA A 132 6.78 -15.90 1.67
N ARG A 133 5.89 -15.92 2.67
CA ARG A 133 5.86 -17.08 3.56
C ARG A 133 5.21 -18.22 2.81
N SER A 134 5.62 -19.46 3.12
CA SER A 134 4.81 -20.65 2.88
C SER A 134 3.40 -20.36 3.43
N PRO A 135 2.38 -20.10 2.59
CA PRO A 135 1.10 -19.65 3.10
C PRO A 135 0.52 -20.81 3.91
N GLN A 136 0.43 -20.65 5.23
CA GLN A 136 -0.60 -21.40 5.92
C GLN A 136 -1.92 -20.84 5.42
N GLU A 137 -2.74 -21.74 4.90
CA GLU A 137 -4.08 -21.42 4.42
C GLU A 137 -4.86 -20.74 5.54
N PRO A 138 -5.65 -19.69 5.27
CA PRO A 138 -6.48 -19.07 6.31
C PRO A 138 -7.32 -20.15 6.99
N ASP A 139 -7.25 -20.21 8.32
CA ASP A 139 -7.88 -21.28 9.08
C ASP A 139 -9.41 -21.17 9.02
N LEU A 140 -9.93 -19.93 8.97
CA LEU A 140 -11.36 -19.64 8.94
C LEU A 140 -11.97 -19.62 7.52
N GLU A 141 -11.17 -19.37 6.47
CA GLU A 141 -11.66 -19.16 5.10
C GLU A 141 -10.96 -20.04 4.04
N LYS A 142 -10.96 -21.35 4.27
CA LYS A 142 -10.43 -22.34 3.31
C LYS A 142 -11.24 -22.35 2.02
N VAL A 143 -10.57 -22.31 0.87
CA VAL A 143 -11.23 -22.36 -0.45
C VAL A 143 -10.64 -23.42 -1.36
N THR A 144 -11.50 -23.96 -2.19
CA THR A 144 -11.11 -24.94 -3.21
C THR A 144 -10.40 -24.27 -4.39
N ARG A 145 -10.66 -22.98 -4.64
CA ARG A 145 -10.07 -22.16 -5.71
C ARG A 145 -9.82 -20.72 -5.24
N GLY A 146 -8.65 -20.16 -5.57
CA GLY A 146 -8.26 -18.79 -5.22
C GLY A 146 -6.85 -18.71 -4.62
N SER A 147 -6.41 -17.50 -4.25
CA SER A 147 -5.15 -17.33 -3.51
C SER A 147 -5.27 -17.93 -2.10
N ARG A 148 -4.20 -18.55 -1.64
CA ARG A 148 -4.07 -19.12 -0.27
C ARG A 148 -3.35 -18.19 0.69
N ASP A 149 -3.04 -16.97 0.27
CA ASP A 149 -2.33 -16.01 1.10
C ASP A 149 -3.30 -15.51 2.19
N GLY A 150 -3.00 -15.81 3.45
CA GLY A 150 -3.65 -15.22 4.61
C GLY A 150 -2.98 -13.93 5.06
N LEU A 151 -3.76 -13.03 5.64
CA LEU A 151 -3.28 -11.90 6.43
C LEU A 151 -2.57 -12.43 7.69
N VAL A 152 -1.71 -11.60 8.27
CA VAL A 152 -0.84 -11.93 9.40
C VAL A 152 -0.90 -10.83 10.46
N GLU A 153 -0.28 -11.02 11.61
CA GLU A 153 -0.36 -10.09 12.73
C GLU A 153 0.38 -8.76 12.51
N THR A 154 1.22 -8.67 11.48
CA THR A 154 2.05 -7.49 11.19
C THR A 154 1.40 -6.59 10.14
N VAL A 155 1.10 -5.35 10.52
CA VAL A 155 0.45 -4.35 9.65
C VAL A 155 1.18 -4.14 8.32
N ILE A 156 2.51 -3.99 8.34
CA ILE A 156 3.32 -3.72 7.13
C ILE A 156 3.16 -4.85 6.09
N PHE A 157 3.10 -6.10 6.54
CA PHE A 157 2.88 -7.22 5.62
C PHE A 157 1.45 -7.24 5.07
N ASN A 158 0.46 -6.91 5.89
CA ASN A 158 -0.93 -6.83 5.45
C ASN A 158 -1.15 -5.74 4.40
N THR A 159 -0.58 -4.54 4.60
CA THR A 159 -0.67 -3.46 3.61
C THR A 159 0.05 -3.83 2.31
N ALA A 160 1.21 -4.48 2.37
CA ALA A 160 1.92 -4.98 1.19
C ALA A 160 1.09 -6.04 0.43
N LEU A 161 0.43 -6.97 1.13
CA LEU A 161 -0.44 -7.99 0.51
C LEU A 161 -1.66 -7.37 -0.21
N ILE A 162 -2.24 -6.30 0.36
CA ILE A 162 -3.35 -5.56 -0.24
C ILE A 162 -2.85 -4.74 -1.44
N ARG A 163 -1.76 -3.98 -1.28
CA ARG A 163 -1.14 -3.16 -2.33
C ARG A 163 -0.69 -4.00 -3.53
N ARG A 164 -0.27 -5.25 -3.30
CA ARG A 164 0.14 -6.18 -4.37
C ARG A 164 -1.02 -6.46 -5.33
N ARG A 165 -2.25 -6.49 -4.80
CA ARG A 165 -3.49 -6.69 -5.56
C ARG A 165 -4.02 -5.38 -6.12
N LEU A 166 -3.93 -4.30 -5.35
CA LEU A 166 -4.40 -2.96 -5.73
C LEU A 166 -3.24 -2.00 -5.94
N ARG A 167 -2.84 -1.84 -7.21
CA ARG A 167 -1.79 -0.90 -7.65
C ARG A 167 -2.38 0.47 -8.00
N ASP A 168 -3.28 0.96 -7.16
CA ASP A 168 -3.92 2.26 -7.36
C ASP A 168 -3.16 3.35 -6.57
N PRO A 169 -2.73 4.47 -7.20
CA PRO A 169 -2.10 5.58 -6.48
C PRO A 169 -3.02 6.26 -5.46
N ASN A 170 -4.34 6.11 -5.60
CA ASN A 170 -5.33 6.65 -4.68
C ASN A 170 -5.64 5.70 -3.51
N LEU A 171 -5.08 4.49 -3.47
CA LEU A 171 -5.16 3.64 -2.30
C LEU A 171 -4.32 4.25 -1.17
N ILE A 172 -4.99 4.59 -0.07
CA ILE A 172 -4.42 5.24 1.11
C ILE A 172 -4.41 4.25 2.25
N PHE A 173 -3.29 4.19 2.97
CA PHE A 173 -3.15 3.54 4.26
C PHE A 173 -2.78 4.60 5.31
N GLU A 174 -3.76 5.13 6.04
CA GLU A 174 -3.50 6.11 7.11
C GLU A 174 -3.28 5.39 8.44
N ILE A 175 -2.12 5.60 9.05
CA ILE A 175 -1.79 5.03 10.36
C ILE A 175 -2.16 6.00 11.49
N THR A 176 -2.79 5.47 12.53
CA THR A 176 -3.08 6.17 13.79
C THR A 176 -2.79 5.27 14.98
N ASN A 177 -2.72 5.84 16.18
CA ASN A 177 -2.44 5.11 17.42
C ASN A 177 -3.63 5.14 18.36
N VAL A 178 -4.07 3.96 18.81
CA VAL A 178 -5.19 3.83 19.76
C VAL A 178 -4.69 3.25 21.08
N GLY A 179 -5.09 3.90 22.19
CA GLY A 179 -4.83 3.43 23.55
C GLY A 179 -3.95 4.38 24.39
N LYS A 180 -4.29 4.52 25.68
CA LYS A 180 -3.61 5.43 26.63
C LYS A 180 -2.34 4.86 27.25
N ARG A 181 -2.34 3.56 27.59
CA ARG A 181 -1.21 2.88 28.25
C ARG A 181 -0.34 2.12 27.24
N SER A 182 -0.97 1.43 26.31
CA SER A 182 -0.30 0.81 25.17
C SER A 182 -0.91 1.40 23.91
N LYS A 183 -0.07 2.03 23.09
CA LYS A 183 -0.46 2.59 21.80
C LYS A 183 -0.37 1.48 20.76
N THR A 184 -1.51 0.99 20.31
CA THR A 184 -1.60 0.01 19.22
C THR A 184 -1.72 0.76 17.91
N ASP A 185 -0.97 0.35 16.89
CA ASP A 185 -1.09 0.88 15.54
C ASP A 185 -2.38 0.38 14.88
N VAL A 186 -3.14 1.30 14.32
CA VAL A 186 -4.38 1.04 13.58
C VAL A 186 -4.28 1.74 12.23
N VAL A 187 -4.49 1.00 11.16
CA VAL A 187 -4.43 1.52 9.79
C VAL A 187 -5.82 1.58 9.19
N ILE A 188 -6.22 2.77 8.76
CA ILE A 188 -7.45 3.03 8.03
C ILE A 188 -7.11 3.02 6.54
N SER A 189 -7.65 2.04 5.82
CA SER A 189 -7.37 1.79 4.40
C SER A 189 -8.59 2.11 3.55
N TYR A 190 -8.42 2.88 2.49
CA TYR A 190 -9.50 3.26 1.57
C TYR A 190 -8.94 3.74 0.22
N ILE A 191 -9.77 3.75 -0.82
CA ILE A 191 -9.41 4.35 -2.11
C ILE A 191 -10.05 5.74 -2.21
N LYS A 192 -9.19 6.77 -2.26
CA LYS A 192 -9.62 8.16 -2.40
C LYS A 192 -10.37 8.35 -3.73
N GLY A 193 -11.54 8.99 -3.66
CA GLY A 193 -12.41 9.20 -4.83
C GLY A 193 -13.37 8.04 -5.14
N ILE A 194 -13.25 6.91 -4.43
CA ILE A 194 -14.24 5.81 -4.48
C ILE A 194 -15.01 5.74 -3.15
N ALA A 195 -14.29 5.75 -2.03
CA ALA A 195 -14.90 5.73 -0.70
C ALA A 195 -15.56 7.07 -0.34
N ASP A 196 -16.63 7.04 0.46
CA ASP A 196 -17.33 8.23 0.94
C ASP A 196 -16.49 9.01 1.95
N ASP A 197 -16.07 10.23 1.59
CA ASP A 197 -15.28 11.12 2.43
C ASP A 197 -15.94 11.41 3.79
N LYS A 198 -17.28 11.44 3.85
CA LYS A 198 -18.01 11.62 5.11
C LYS A 198 -17.82 10.42 6.02
N LEU A 199 -17.97 9.21 5.46
CA LEU A 199 -17.76 7.98 6.21
C LEU A 199 -16.31 7.85 6.70
N ILE A 200 -15.34 8.18 5.83
CA ILE A 200 -13.92 8.20 6.21
C ILE A 200 -13.70 9.13 7.41
N SER A 201 -14.26 10.33 7.35
CA SER A 201 -14.14 11.32 8.43
C SER A 201 -14.80 10.84 9.72
N GLU A 202 -15.99 10.25 9.64
CA GLU A 202 -16.68 9.69 10.81
C GLU A 202 -15.91 8.54 11.47
N VAL A 203 -15.30 7.66 10.66
CA VAL A 203 -14.47 6.56 11.16
C VAL A 203 -13.23 7.09 11.87
N LYS A 204 -12.51 8.04 11.26
CA LYS A 204 -11.34 8.70 11.89
C LYS A 204 -11.72 9.34 13.21
N ASP A 205 -12.78 10.15 13.21
CA ASP A 205 -13.30 10.82 14.40
C ASP A 205 -13.68 9.85 15.53
N LYS A 206 -14.26 8.70 15.17
CA LYS A 206 -14.64 7.67 16.15
C LYS A 206 -13.40 7.01 16.74
N ILE A 207 -12.41 6.65 15.90
CA ILE A 207 -11.16 6.03 16.34
C ILE A 207 -10.39 6.98 17.27
N ASP A 208 -10.28 8.26 16.92
CA ASP A 208 -9.56 9.26 17.71
C ASP A 208 -10.23 9.53 19.08
N LYS A 209 -11.55 9.32 19.18
CA LYS A 209 -12.33 9.47 20.42
C LYS A 209 -12.31 8.23 21.32
N ILE A 210 -11.66 7.14 20.90
CA ILE A 210 -11.59 5.92 21.70
C ILE A 210 -10.79 6.18 22.98
N ASP A 211 -11.49 6.10 24.11
CA ASP A 211 -10.88 6.13 25.43
C ASP A 211 -10.71 4.72 25.99
N ALA A 212 -9.63 4.05 25.57
CA ALA A 212 -9.25 2.73 26.05
C ALA A 212 -7.81 2.71 26.59
N GLY A 213 -7.53 1.81 27.55
CA GLY A 213 -6.19 1.62 28.08
C GLY A 213 -5.23 1.01 27.05
N ALA A 214 -5.68 -0.01 26.33
CA ALA A 214 -4.95 -0.73 25.29
C ALA A 214 -5.94 -1.56 24.45
N LEU A 215 -5.61 -1.87 23.19
CA LEU A 215 -6.35 -2.82 22.36
C LEU A 215 -5.80 -4.23 22.51
N VAL A 216 -5.94 -4.83 23.70
CA VAL A 216 -5.30 -6.13 24.02
C VAL A 216 -5.85 -7.28 23.17
N MET A 217 -7.12 -7.22 22.76
CA MET A 217 -7.73 -8.23 21.87
C MET A 217 -7.78 -7.75 20.41
N GLY A 218 -6.83 -6.89 20.00
CA GLY A 218 -6.66 -6.42 18.63
C GLY A 218 -7.95 -5.83 18.03
N GLU A 219 -8.33 -6.33 16.85
CA GLU A 219 -9.48 -5.86 16.09
C GLU A 219 -10.82 -6.01 16.82
N LYS A 220 -10.98 -7.03 17.68
CA LYS A 220 -12.25 -7.27 18.39
C LYS A 220 -12.49 -6.20 19.44
N SER A 221 -11.44 -5.78 20.15
CA SER A 221 -11.53 -4.64 21.07
C SER A 221 -11.90 -3.37 20.32
N LEU A 222 -11.36 -3.17 19.12
CA LEU A 222 -11.65 -2.01 18.31
C LEU A 222 -13.11 -1.99 17.81
N ASP A 223 -13.62 -3.12 17.32
CA ASP A 223 -15.02 -3.26 16.89
C ASP A 223 -16.02 -2.91 17.99
N GLU A 224 -15.85 -3.49 19.19
CA GLU A 224 -16.73 -3.21 20.33
C GLU A 224 -16.74 -1.73 20.76
N LEU A 225 -15.63 -1.02 20.56
CA LEU A 225 -15.49 0.40 20.89
C LEU A 225 -16.02 1.32 19.79
N LEU A 226 -15.90 0.91 18.52
CA LEU A 226 -16.38 1.67 17.36
C LEU A 226 -17.87 1.50 17.13
N ILE A 227 -18.39 0.28 17.30
CA ILE A 227 -19.76 -0.08 16.99
C ILE A 227 -20.53 -0.34 18.27
N LYS A 228 -21.40 0.61 18.62
CA LYS A 228 -22.38 0.39 19.69
C LYS A 228 -23.43 -0.61 19.23
N LYS A 229 -23.40 -1.82 19.78
CA LYS A 229 -24.43 -2.83 19.56
C LYS A 229 -25.76 -2.33 20.13
N HIS A 230 -26.75 -2.20 19.26
CA HIS A 230 -28.11 -1.87 19.65
C HIS A 230 -28.93 -3.16 19.74
N TRP A 231 -29.68 -3.34 20.83
CA TRP A 231 -30.49 -4.55 21.09
C TRP A 231 -31.51 -4.86 19.98
N TYR A 232 -31.91 -3.85 19.21
CA TYR A 232 -32.89 -3.97 18.13
C TYR A 232 -32.27 -4.26 16.75
N ASN A 233 -30.94 -4.18 16.59
CA ASN A 233 -30.28 -4.48 15.33
C ASN A 233 -29.37 -5.70 15.48
N PRO A 234 -29.86 -6.92 15.14
CA PRO A 234 -29.08 -8.14 15.25
C PRO A 234 -28.04 -8.30 14.13
N LEU A 235 -28.00 -7.38 13.14
CA LEU A 235 -27.15 -7.50 11.98
C LEU A 235 -25.72 -7.03 12.26
N PRO A 236 -24.70 -7.79 11.84
CA PRO A 236 -23.31 -7.36 11.93
C PRO A 236 -23.06 -6.13 11.03
N GLN A 237 -22.39 -5.12 11.58
CA GLN A 237 -22.06 -3.86 10.89
C GLN A 237 -20.64 -3.84 10.30
N VAL A 238 -19.83 -4.82 10.68
CA VAL A 238 -18.47 -5.06 10.17
C VAL A 238 -18.32 -6.51 9.73
N LYS A 239 -17.51 -6.72 8.70
CA LYS A 239 -17.07 -8.04 8.24
C LYS A 239 -15.59 -8.19 8.55
N PHE A 240 -15.22 -9.28 9.20
CA PHE A 240 -13.82 -9.65 9.38
C PHE A 240 -13.41 -10.62 8.28
N THR A 241 -12.18 -10.49 7.80
CA THR A 241 -11.60 -11.38 6.79
C THR A 241 -10.12 -11.58 7.07
N GLU A 242 -9.66 -12.82 6.92
CA GLU A 242 -8.23 -13.17 6.93
C GLU A 242 -7.64 -13.10 5.52
N ARG A 243 -8.44 -12.70 4.52
CA ARG A 243 -8.09 -12.76 3.11
C ARG A 243 -7.82 -11.38 2.50
N PRO A 244 -6.60 -11.13 1.97
CA PRO A 244 -6.24 -9.86 1.36
C PRO A 244 -6.95 -9.60 0.01
N ASP A 245 -7.39 -10.65 -0.71
CA ASP A 245 -8.19 -10.51 -1.93
C ASP A 245 -9.61 -10.02 -1.66
N VAL A 246 -10.25 -10.51 -0.59
CA VAL A 246 -11.56 -10.02 -0.16
C VAL A 246 -11.48 -8.55 0.24
N VAL A 247 -10.43 -8.16 0.97
CA VAL A 247 -10.18 -6.75 1.32
C VAL A 247 -10.03 -5.90 0.06
N ALA A 248 -9.23 -6.34 -0.90
CA ALA A 248 -9.02 -5.63 -2.16
C ALA A 248 -10.33 -5.42 -2.94
N ALA A 249 -11.18 -6.44 -3.02
CA ALA A 249 -12.48 -6.35 -3.69
C ALA A 249 -13.39 -5.29 -3.02
N HIS A 250 -13.50 -5.30 -1.69
CA HIS A 250 -14.35 -4.36 -0.97
C HIS A 250 -13.82 -2.92 -1.05
N LEU A 251 -12.49 -2.71 -1.03
CA LEU A 251 -11.88 -1.41 -1.24
C LEU A 251 -12.23 -0.82 -2.62
N MET A 252 -12.24 -1.65 -3.66
CA MET A 252 -12.66 -1.26 -5.02
C MET A 252 -14.16 -0.91 -5.11
N GLU A 253 -14.97 -1.47 -4.23
CA GLU A 253 -16.40 -1.15 -4.09
C GLU A 253 -16.67 0.10 -3.24
N GLY A 254 -15.62 0.75 -2.71
CA GLY A 254 -15.72 1.98 -1.90
C GLY A 254 -15.87 1.75 -0.40
N HIS A 255 -15.61 0.54 0.08
CA HIS A 255 -15.55 0.25 1.51
C HIS A 255 -14.25 0.76 2.13
N ILE A 256 -14.24 0.86 3.45
CA ILE A 256 -13.09 1.14 4.30
C ILE A 256 -12.65 -0.18 4.94
N ALA A 257 -11.35 -0.42 4.97
CA ALA A 257 -10.76 -1.56 5.66
C ALA A 257 -9.84 -1.08 6.79
N ILE A 258 -10.06 -1.59 8.00
CA ILE A 258 -9.28 -1.25 9.19
C ILE A 258 -8.41 -2.44 9.56
N ILE A 259 -7.10 -2.19 9.60
CA ILE A 259 -6.09 -3.16 10.00
C ILE A 259 -5.63 -2.79 11.40
N VAL A 260 -5.63 -3.73 12.33
CA VAL A 260 -5.12 -3.52 13.69
C VAL A 260 -3.85 -4.34 13.85
N ASP A 261 -2.78 -3.70 14.30
CA ASP A 261 -1.54 -4.43 14.58
C ASP A 261 -1.78 -5.49 15.64
N THR A 262 -1.10 -6.62 15.49
CA THR A 262 -1.29 -7.88 16.24
C THR A 262 -2.52 -8.72 15.87
N SER A 263 -3.29 -8.35 14.83
CA SER A 263 -4.44 -9.12 14.33
C SER A 263 -4.18 -9.74 12.95
N PRO A 264 -4.41 -11.05 12.76
CA PRO A 264 -4.30 -11.71 11.45
C PRO A 264 -5.51 -11.49 10.53
N SER A 265 -6.43 -10.63 10.92
CA SER A 265 -7.65 -10.29 10.19
C SER A 265 -7.82 -8.78 10.03
N VAL A 266 -8.65 -8.42 9.06
CA VAL A 266 -8.98 -7.03 8.71
C VAL A 266 -10.48 -6.82 8.81
N MET A 267 -10.86 -5.69 9.40
CA MET A 267 -12.25 -5.29 9.61
C MET A 267 -12.73 -4.38 8.48
N ILE A 268 -13.78 -4.78 7.75
CA ILE A 268 -14.35 -4.05 6.62
C ILE A 268 -15.68 -3.40 7.00
N LEU A 269 -15.88 -2.14 6.61
CA LEU A 269 -17.09 -1.35 6.83
C LEU A 269 -17.32 -0.31 5.70
N PRO A 270 -18.56 0.09 5.43
CA PRO A 270 -19.80 -0.40 6.01
C PRO A 270 -20.27 -1.65 5.27
N VAL A 271 -20.60 -2.72 5.97
CA VAL A 271 -21.13 -3.92 5.30
C VAL A 271 -22.64 -4.05 5.49
N THR A 272 -23.27 -4.69 4.51
CA THR A 272 -24.69 -5.07 4.54
C THR A 272 -24.84 -6.57 4.71
N MET A 273 -26.06 -7.04 5.04
CA MET A 273 -26.36 -8.47 5.20
C MET A 273 -25.94 -9.31 3.98
N PHE A 274 -26.03 -8.75 2.76
CA PHE A 274 -25.67 -9.46 1.54
C PHE A 274 -24.18 -9.81 1.46
N HIS A 275 -23.30 -8.99 2.07
CA HIS A 275 -21.86 -9.25 2.10
C HIS A 275 -21.49 -10.47 2.97
N PHE A 276 -22.36 -10.90 3.88
CA PHE A 276 -22.17 -12.13 4.67
C PHE A 276 -22.65 -13.37 3.93
N THR A 277 -23.56 -13.22 2.97
CA THR A 277 -24.00 -14.33 2.10
C THR A 277 -23.08 -14.56 0.91
N GLN A 278 -22.15 -13.64 0.64
CA GLN A 278 -21.15 -13.77 -0.41
C GLN A 278 -19.94 -14.54 0.13
N HIS A 279 -19.74 -15.76 -0.37
CA HIS A 279 -18.50 -16.51 -0.14
C HIS A 279 -17.36 -15.95 -1.01
N ALA A 280 -16.12 -16.03 -0.53
CA ALA A 280 -14.95 -15.63 -1.31
C ALA A 280 -14.86 -16.36 -2.66
N GLU A 281 -15.38 -17.59 -2.75
CA GLU A 281 -15.46 -18.36 -4.00
C GLU A 281 -16.37 -17.70 -5.05
N ASP A 282 -17.37 -16.90 -4.66
CA ASP A 282 -18.28 -16.21 -5.59
C ASP A 282 -17.55 -15.14 -6.41
N TYR A 283 -16.49 -14.52 -5.87
CA TYR A 283 -15.65 -13.58 -6.61
C TYR A 283 -14.80 -14.27 -7.69
N TYR A 284 -14.57 -15.59 -7.57
CA TYR A 284 -13.80 -16.39 -8.52
C TYR A 284 -14.66 -17.18 -9.51
N GLN A 285 -15.99 -17.19 -9.31
CA GLN A 285 -16.92 -17.91 -10.16
C GLN A 285 -17.75 -16.95 -11.02
N ASN A 286 -18.21 -17.44 -12.17
CA ASN A 286 -19.10 -16.68 -13.02
C ASN A 286 -20.42 -16.43 -12.28
N ILE A 287 -21.00 -15.23 -12.39
CA ILE A 287 -22.15 -14.76 -11.59
C ILE A 287 -23.31 -15.77 -11.61
N SER A 288 -23.52 -16.45 -12.74
CA SER A 288 -24.56 -17.47 -12.94
C SER A 288 -24.33 -18.74 -12.10
N VAL A 289 -23.08 -19.18 -11.95
CA VAL A 289 -22.72 -20.38 -11.17
C VAL A 289 -22.72 -20.07 -9.68
N GLY A 290 -22.18 -18.92 -9.27
CA GLY A 290 -22.23 -18.47 -7.87
C GLY A 290 -23.67 -18.28 -7.38
N THR A 291 -24.56 -17.74 -8.23
CA THR A 291 -26.00 -17.64 -7.90
C THR A 291 -26.65 -19.02 -7.76
N TYR A 292 -26.33 -19.99 -8.62
CA TYR A 292 -26.88 -21.34 -8.54
C TYR A 292 -26.44 -22.08 -7.28
N LEU A 293 -25.15 -22.03 -6.93
CA LEU A 293 -24.63 -22.62 -5.69
C LEU A 293 -25.21 -21.99 -4.42
N ARG A 294 -25.66 -20.72 -4.50
CA ARG A 294 -26.32 -20.03 -3.38
C ARG A 294 -27.75 -20.50 -3.14
N TRP A 295 -28.40 -21.11 -4.15
CA TRP A 295 -29.79 -21.55 -4.10
C TRP A 295 -29.97 -23.02 -3.69
N VAL A 296 -28.91 -23.83 -3.76
CA VAL A 296 -28.93 -25.28 -3.44
C VAL A 296 -28.20 -25.52 -2.13
#